data_AF-A2R5H5-F1
#
_entry.id   AF-A2R5H5-F1
#
_cell.length_a   1.000
_cell.length_b   1.000
_cell.length_c   1.000
_cell.angle_alpha   90.00
_cell.angle_beta   90.00
_cell.angle_gamma   90.00
#
_symmetry.space_group_name_H-M   'P 1'
#
loop_
_entity.id
_entity.type
_entity.pdbx_description
1 polymer ?
#
loop_
_entity_poly.entity_id
_entity_poly.type
_entity_poly.pdbx_seq_one_letter_code
_entity_poly.pdbx_strand_id
1 'polypeptide(L)'
;SNVAGKTKQTVVSAMTLIAYCAGNMAGAQVFRTKDAPRYVSGTVACSVCFALEAIVILLWRGWYMWENRRRERIVLSMGISKEEQERRGKELGEQDVTDMKNIYFRYTM
;
A
#
# COMPACT_ATOMS: atom_id res chain seq x y z
N SER A 1 -10.13 3.65 2.55
CA SER A 1 -9.13 2.57 2.76
C SER A 1 -8.74 2.05 1.40
N ASN A 2 -7.45 1.92 1.09
CA ASN A 2 -6.96 1.35 -0.18
C ASN A 2 -6.99 -0.19 -0.21
N VAL A 3 -7.49 -0.81 0.86
CA VAL A 3 -7.69 -2.25 0.99
C VAL A 3 -9.17 -2.48 1.19
N ALA A 4 -9.78 -3.24 0.27
CA ALA A 4 -11.17 -3.68 0.38
C ALA A 4 -11.25 -5.18 0.65
N GLY A 5 -12.31 -5.59 1.33
CA GLY A 5 -12.47 -6.92 1.90
C GLY A 5 -11.98 -6.97 3.35
N LYS A 6 -12.85 -7.38 4.27
CA LYS A 6 -12.60 -7.52 5.71
C LYS A 6 -11.46 -8.49 5.98
N THR A 7 -11.48 -9.64 5.31
CA THR A 7 -10.41 -10.64 5.45
C THR A 7 -9.06 -10.07 5.02
N LYS A 8 -9.01 -9.41 3.85
CA LYS A 8 -7.77 -8.78 3.33
C LYS A 8 -7.30 -7.67 4.26
N GLN A 9 -8.20 -6.85 4.77
CA GLN A 9 -7.87 -5.77 5.70
C GLN A 9 -7.24 -6.31 6.99
N THR A 10 -7.82 -7.36 7.59
CA THR A 10 -7.27 -7.97 8.81
C THR A 10 -5.88 -8.56 8.58
N VAL A 11 -5.68 -9.27 7.47
CA VAL A 11 -4.37 -9.85 7.12
C VAL A 11 -3.34 -8.74 6.90
N VAL A 12 -3.68 -7.67 6.18
CA VAL A 12 -2.76 -6.55 5.96
C VAL A 12 -2.38 -5.88 7.28
N SER A 13 -3.36 -5.63 8.16
CA SER A 13 -3.09 -5.04 9.48
C SER A 13 -2.17 -5.92 10.34
N ALA A 14 -2.40 -7.25 10.34
CA ALA A 14 -1.55 -8.19 11.06
C ALA A 14 -0.11 -8.21 10.49
N MET A 15 0.03 -8.21 9.16
CA MET A 15 1.33 -8.14 8.49
C MET A 15 2.08 -6.84 8.83
N THR A 16 1.39 -5.71 8.87
CA THR A 16 1.97 -4.42 9.28
C THR A 16 2.53 -4.48 10.70
N LEU A 17 1.81 -5.12 11.63
CA LEU A 17 2.28 -5.30 13.00
C LEU A 17 3.55 -6.16 13.06
N ILE A 18 3.58 -7.28 12.32
CA ILE A 18 4.74 -8.16 12.24
C ILE A 18 5.95 -7.40 11.67
N ALA A 19 5.76 -6.65 10.59
CA ALA A 19 6.82 -5.86 9.97
C ALA A 19 7.36 -4.79 10.93
N TYR A 20 6.49 -4.13 11.70
CA TYR A 20 6.90 -3.16 12.73
C TYR A 20 7.77 -3.80 13.81
N CYS A 21 7.34 -4.94 14.36
CA CYS A 21 8.12 -5.67 15.35
C CYS A 21 9.48 -6.13 14.80
N ALA A 22 9.52 -6.67 13.58
CA ALA A 22 10.75 -7.10 12.91
C ALA A 22 11.69 -5.93 12.63
N GLY A 23 11.16 -4.78 12.16
CA GLY A 23 11.92 -3.57 11.91
C GLY A 23 12.59 -3.03 13.17
N ASN A 24 11.89 -3.04 14.31
CA ASN A 24 12.47 -2.62 15.60
C ASN A 24 13.61 -3.53 16.06
N MET A 25 13.45 -4.86 15.91
CA MET A 25 14.51 -5.81 16.24
C MET A 25 15.75 -5.61 15.36
N ALA A 26 15.55 -5.44 14.06
CA ALA A 26 16.64 -5.19 13.12
C ALA A 26 17.32 -3.83 13.38
N GLY A 27 16.54 -2.78 13.65
CA GLY A 27 17.03 -1.43 13.94
C GLY A 27 17.95 -1.38 15.15
N ALA A 28 17.66 -2.14 16.21
CA ALA A 28 18.53 -2.26 17.38
C ALA A 28 19.92 -2.85 17.07
N GLN A 29 20.05 -3.61 15.97
CA GLN A 29 21.30 -4.25 15.55
C GLN A 29 22.16 -3.39 14.60
N VAL A 30 21.61 -2.29 14.09
CA VAL A 30 22.28 -1.42 13.10
C VAL A 30 23.39 -0.57 13.74
N PHE A 31 23.23 -0.18 15.00
CA PHE A 31 24.21 0.65 15.70
C PHE A 31 25.19 -0.20 16.50
N ARG A 32 26.32 -0.54 15.89
CA ARG A 32 27.38 -1.35 16.53
C ARG A 32 28.34 -0.48 17.32
N THR A 33 28.71 -0.93 18.51
CA THR A 33 29.70 -0.27 19.39
C THR A 33 31.08 -0.11 18.74
N LYS A 34 31.41 -0.97 17.76
CA LYS A 34 32.64 -0.91 16.98
C LYS A 34 32.77 0.35 16.12
N ASP A 35 31.66 0.99 15.75
CA ASP A 35 31.63 2.16 14.86
C ASP A 35 31.56 3.50 15.62
N ALA A 36 31.75 3.47 16.95
CA ALA A 36 31.84 4.67 17.78
C ALA A 36 33.07 5.52 17.42
N PRO A 37 33.03 6.86 17.57
CA PRO A 37 31.95 7.70 18.10
C PRO A 37 30.97 8.22 17.03
N ARG A 38 31.28 8.03 15.75
CA ARG A 38 30.59 8.72 14.64
C ARG A 38 29.51 7.84 13.96
N TYR A 39 29.50 6.53 14.22
CA TYR A 39 28.49 5.56 13.77
C TYR A 39 28.11 5.67 12.30
N VAL A 40 29.09 5.95 11.43
CA VAL A 40 28.87 6.26 10.01
C VAL A 40 28.10 5.14 9.30
N SER A 41 28.42 3.87 9.61
CA SER A 41 27.73 2.72 9.02
C SER A 41 26.24 2.68 9.37
N GLY A 42 25.86 3.07 10.59
CA GLY A 42 24.46 3.11 11.03
C GLY A 42 23.68 4.22 10.33
N THR A 43 24.25 5.41 10.23
CA THR A 43 23.64 6.55 9.54
C THR A 43 23.45 6.29 8.04
N VAL A 44 24.42 5.64 7.40
CA VAL A 44 24.30 5.23 5.99
C VAL A 44 23.18 4.20 5.82
N ALA A 45 23.09 3.20 6.70
CA ALA A 45 22.01 2.21 6.66
C ALA A 45 20.62 2.88 6.77
N CYS A 46 20.43 3.80 7.72
CA CYS A 46 19.18 4.56 7.84
C CYS A 46 18.88 5.38 6.57
N SER A 47 19.89 6.04 6.01
CA SER A 47 19.72 6.84 4.79
C SER A 47 19.30 5.98 3.58
N VAL A 48 19.88 4.79 3.43
CA VAL A 48 19.48 3.83 2.39
C VAL A 48 18.05 3.34 2.62
N CYS A 49 17.66 3.03 3.86
CA CYS A 49 16.28 2.65 4.18
C CYS A 49 15.27 3.73 3.78
N PHE A 50 15.55 5.01 4.12
CA PHE A 50 14.67 6.12 3.72
C PHE A 50 14.62 6.32 2.20
N ALA A 51 15.74 6.14 1.50
CA ALA A 51 15.76 6.22 0.05
C ALA A 51 14.91 5.10 -0.59
N LEU A 52 15.02 3.88 -0.10
CA LEU A 52 14.21 2.74 -0.55
C LEU A 52 12.72 2.96 -0.24
N GLU A 53 12.39 3.47 0.95
CA GLU A 53 11.02 3.81 1.31
C GLU A 53 10.42 4.84 0.35
N ALA A 54 11.17 5.91 0.04
CA ALA A 54 10.74 6.93 -0.92
C ALA A 54 10.49 6.32 -2.32
N ILE A 55 11.37 5.43 -2.79
CA ILE A 55 11.18 4.74 -4.07
C ILE A 55 9.91 3.89 -4.06
N VAL A 56 9.69 3.11 -2.99
CA VAL A 56 8.50 2.26 -2.86
C VAL A 56 7.23 3.12 -2.86
N ILE A 57 7.20 4.24 -2.14
CA ILE A 57 6.05 5.15 -2.11
C ILE A 57 5.75 5.71 -3.52
N LEU A 58 6.79 6.14 -4.24
CA LEU A 58 6.63 6.66 -5.60
C LEU A 58 6.11 5.61 -6.58
N LEU A 59 6.66 4.38 -6.52
CA LEU A 59 6.19 3.26 -7.34
C LEU A 59 4.74 2.89 -7.01
N TRP A 60 4.40 2.84 -5.73
CA TRP A 60 3.03 2.50 -5.29
C TRP A 60 2.03 3.57 -5.74
N ARG A 61 2.39 4.85 -5.62
CA ARG A 61 1.57 5.95 -6.11
C ARG A 61 1.39 5.89 -7.63
N GLY A 62 2.47 5.60 -8.36
CA GLY A 62 2.43 5.38 -9.81
C GLY A 62 1.49 4.24 -10.20
N TRP A 63 1.58 3.12 -9.48
CA TRP A 63 0.71 1.96 -9.67
C TRP A 63 -0.77 2.30 -9.44
N TYR A 64 -1.11 2.97 -8.34
CA TYR A 64 -2.49 3.37 -8.08
C TYR A 64 -3.06 4.31 -9.14
N MET A 65 -2.27 5.28 -9.62
CA MET A 65 -2.68 6.15 -10.71
C MET A 65 -2.92 5.37 -12.00
N TRP A 66 -2.02 4.44 -12.34
CA TRP A 66 -2.15 3.62 -13.54
C TRP A 66 -3.38 2.71 -13.48
N GLU A 67 -3.58 2.02 -12.36
CA GLU A 67 -4.70 1.10 -12.17
C GLU A 67 -6.04 1.85 -12.14
N ASN A 68 -6.12 3.01 -11.46
CA ASN A 68 -7.30 3.86 -11.50
C ASN A 68 -7.62 4.32 -12.93
N ARG A 69 -6.62 4.79 -13.70
CA ARG A 69 -6.81 5.19 -15.10
C ARG A 69 -7.25 4.02 -15.99
N ARG A 70 -6.70 2.82 -15.78
CA ARG A 70 -7.10 1.61 -16.49
C ARG A 70 -8.56 1.26 -16.22
N ARG A 71 -8.97 1.28 -14.95
CA ARG A 71 -10.36 1.02 -14.53
C ARG A 71 -11.33 2.06 -15.06
N GLU A 72 -10.94 3.33 -15.03
CA GLU A 72 -11.72 4.43 -15.62
C GLU A 72 -12.02 4.18 -17.09
N ARG A 73 -11.05 3.75 -17.89
CA ARG A 73 -11.27 3.44 -19.32
C ARG A 73 -12.26 2.29 -19.52
N ILE A 74 -12.17 1.25 -18.68
CA ILE A 74 -13.08 0.09 -18.74
C ILE A 74 -14.51 0.53 -18.39
N VAL A 75 -14.67 1.25 -17.29
CA VAL A 75 -15.99 1.74 -16.84
C VAL A 75 -16.60 2.71 -17.84
N LEU A 76 -15.80 3.61 -18.43
CA LEU A 76 -16.26 4.52 -19.49
C LEU A 76 -16.76 3.74 -20.72
N SER A 77 -16.10 2.64 -21.09
CA SER A 77 -16.54 1.79 -22.20
C SER A 77 -17.85 1.04 -21.95
N MET A 78 -18.25 0.87 -20.67
CA MET A 78 -19.52 0.25 -20.29
C MET A 78 -20.71 1.20 -20.42
N GLY A 79 -20.48 2.51 -20.60
CA GLY A 79 -21.55 3.49 -20.79
C GLY A 79 -22.52 3.63 -19.60
N ILE A 80 -22.13 3.19 -18.42
CA ILE A 80 -22.96 3.23 -17.21
C ILE A 80 -22.91 4.61 -16.53
N SER A 81 -24.05 5.02 -15.95
CA SER A 81 -24.13 6.25 -15.13
C SER A 81 -23.26 6.14 -13.88
N LYS A 82 -22.78 7.28 -13.36
CA LYS A 82 -21.98 7.35 -12.13
C LYS A 82 -22.72 6.77 -10.92
N GLU A 83 -24.03 6.95 -10.83
CA GLU A 83 -24.85 6.37 -9.74
C GLU A 83 -24.88 4.84 -9.80
N GLU A 84 -25.00 4.27 -11.00
CA GLU A 84 -25.01 2.82 -11.19
C GLU A 84 -23.62 2.21 -10.90
N GLN A 85 -22.57 2.95 -11.24
CA GLN A 85 -21.20 2.59 -10.89
C GLN A 85 -21.00 2.53 -9.37
N GLU A 86 -21.48 3.53 -8.63
CA GLU A 86 -21.38 3.56 -7.17
C GLU A 86 -22.23 2.46 -6.51
N ARG A 87 -23.43 2.22 -7.04
CA ARG A 87 -24.32 1.15 -6.54
C ARG A 87 -23.67 -0.22 -6.67
N ARG A 88 -23.19 -0.58 -7.86
CA ARG A 88 -22.50 -1.86 -8.10
C ARG A 88 -21.20 -1.96 -7.32
N GLY A 89 -20.48 -0.85 -7.15
CA GLY A 89 -19.28 -0.79 -6.31
C GLY A 89 -19.56 -1.11 -4.84
N LYS A 90 -20.68 -0.61 -4.30
CA LYS A 90 -21.15 -0.90 -2.93
C LYS A 90 -21.63 -2.35 -2.80
N GLU A 91 -22.47 -2.83 -3.71
CA GLU A 91 -22.96 -4.22 -3.71
C GLU A 91 -21.80 -5.23 -3.72
N LEU A 92 -20.79 -5.00 -4.56
CA LEU A 92 -19.57 -5.81 -4.58
C LEU A 92 -18.77 -5.68 -3.28
N GLY A 93 -18.66 -4.48 -2.71
CA GLY A 93 -18.00 -4.26 -1.43
C GLY A 93 -18.68 -5.01 -0.27
N GLU A 94 -20.02 -5.09 -0.27
CA GLU A 94 -20.80 -5.85 0.72
C GLU A 94 -20.60 -7.36 0.60
N GLN A 95 -20.32 -7.86 -0.60
CA GLN A 95 -19.97 -9.26 -0.87
C GLN A 95 -18.52 -9.62 -0.49
N ASP A 96 -17.82 -8.74 0.25
CA ASP A 96 -16.44 -8.90 0.69
C ASP A 96 -15.43 -9.07 -0.47
N VAL A 97 -15.76 -8.62 -1.70
CA VAL A 97 -14.80 -8.74 -2.80
C VAL A 97 -13.63 -7.79 -2.62
N THR A 98 -12.43 -8.32 -2.87
CA THR A 98 -11.18 -7.56 -2.76
C THR A 98 -11.12 -6.39 -3.74
N ASP A 99 -10.39 -5.34 -3.39
CA ASP A 99 -10.17 -4.14 -4.23
C ASP A 99 -9.68 -4.50 -5.64
N MET A 100 -8.85 -5.54 -5.76
CA MET A 100 -8.35 -6.03 -7.06
C MET A 100 -9.47 -6.55 -7.97
N LYS A 101 -10.53 -7.17 -7.43
CA LYS A 101 -11.64 -7.76 -8.19
C LYS A 101 -12.77 -6.77 -8.45
N ASN A 102 -12.95 -5.77 -7.59
CA ASN A 102 -14.01 -4.77 -7.73
C ASN A 102 -13.60 -3.67 -8.73
N ILE A 103 -13.99 -3.78 -10.00
CA ILE A 103 -13.63 -2.82 -11.06
C ILE A 103 -14.10 -1.39 -10.74
N TYR A 104 -15.16 -1.22 -9.95
CA TYR A 104 -15.69 0.08 -9.55
C TYR A 104 -14.96 0.69 -8.35
N PHE A 105 -14.11 -0.09 -7.67
CA PHE A 105 -13.29 0.39 -6.56
C PHE A 105 -12.21 1.35 -7.06
N ARG A 106 -12.07 2.49 -6.37
CA ARG A 106 -11.04 3.49 -6.62
C ARG A 106 -10.08 3.59 -5.46
N TYR A 107 -8.79 3.56 -5.76
CA TYR A 107 -7.75 3.83 -4.78
C TYR A 107 -7.69 5.32 -4.47
N THR A 108 -7.71 5.67 -3.19
CA THR A 108 -7.49 7.03 -2.68
C THR A 108 -5.99 7.33 -2.63
N MET A 109 -5.59 8.44 -3.23
CA MET A 109 -4.19 8.91 -3.29
C MET A 109 -3.72 9.52 -1.99
#